data_AF-A0A8C7XU34-F1
#
_entry.id   AF-A0A8C7XU34-F1
#
_cell.length_a   1.000
_cell.length_b   1.000
_cell.length_c   1.000
_cell.angle_alpha   90.00
_cell.angle_beta   90.00
_cell.angle_gamma   90.00
#
_symmetry.space_group_name_H-M   'P 1'
#
loop_
_entity.id
_entity.type
_entity.pdbx_description
1 polymer ?
#
loop_
_entity_poly.entity_id
_entity_poly.type
_entity_poly.pdbx_seq_one_letter_code
_entity_poly.pdbx_strand_id
1 'polypeptide(L)' 'MAQWQELLRLDFALQSSVSQLYEGKFPREIRHWLSACIESQDW' A
#
# COMPACT_ATOMS: atom_id res chain seq x y z
N MET A 1 1.79 -3.10 -13.70
CA MET A 1 2.61 -3.05 -12.47
C MET A 1 1.68 -2.67 -11.35
N ALA A 2 1.79 -3.33 -10.18
CA ALA A 2 0.88 -3.03 -9.08
C ALA A 2 1.19 -1.63 -8.49
N GLN A 3 0.16 -0.81 -8.25
CA GLN A 3 0.25 0.51 -7.61
C GLN A 3 1.10 0.45 -6.33
N TRP A 4 0.99 -0.64 -5.56
CA TRP A 4 1.79 -0.83 -4.35
C TRP A 4 3.29 -0.74 -4.58
N GLN A 5 3.79 -1.28 -5.69
CA GLN A 5 5.21 -1.29 -6.00
C GLN A 5 5.73 0.13 -6.28
N GLU A 6 4.89 1.00 -6.87
CA GLU A 6 5.25 2.41 -7.05
C GLU A 6 5.22 3.15 -5.71
N LEU A 7 4.28 2.83 -4.82
CA LEU A 7 4.25 3.40 -3.47
C LEU A 7 5.50 3.03 -2.67
N LEU A 8 6.06 1.83 -2.83
CA LEU A 8 7.30 1.40 -2.17
C LEU A 8 8.56 2.14 -2.67
N ARG A 9 8.49 2.81 -3.82
CA ARG A 9 9.62 3.58 -4.39
C ARG A 9 9.64 5.05 -3.99
N LEU A 10 8.61 5.51 -3.28
CA LEU A 10 8.53 6.89 -2.82
C LEU A 10 9.63 7.21 -1.80
N ASP A 11 9.94 8.50 -1.67
CA ASP A 11 10.88 8.97 -0.66
C ASP A 11 10.38 8.72 0.77
N PHE A 12 11.29 8.83 1.74
CA PHE A 12 11.03 8.52 3.13
C PHE A 12 9.87 9.32 3.75
N ALA A 13 9.71 10.60 3.38
CA ALA A 13 8.63 11.43 3.92
C ALA A 13 7.27 10.93 3.44
N LEU A 14 7.17 10.55 2.17
CA LEU A 14 5.96 9.94 1.61
C LEU A 14 5.71 8.52 2.14
N GLN A 15 6.75 7.73 2.38
CA GLN A 15 6.62 6.42 3.05
C GLN A 15 6.01 6.52 4.45
N SER A 16 6.39 7.56 5.20
CA SER A 16 5.80 7.82 6.51
C SER A 16 4.30 8.09 6.40
N SER A 17 3.89 8.93 5.44
CA SER A 17 2.48 9.21 5.15
C SER A 17 1.71 7.96 4.73
N VAL A 18 2.29 7.10 3.87
CA VAL A 18 1.71 5.82 3.51
C VAL A 18 1.57 4.92 4.74
N SER A 19 2.56 4.88 5.63
CA SER A 19 2.50 4.10 6.87
C SER A 19 1.35 4.53 7.77
N GLN A 20 1.18 5.85 7.96
CA GLN A 20 0.10 6.43 8.76
C GLN A 20 -1.28 6.18 8.17
N LEU A 21 -1.42 6.10 6.84
CA LEU A 21 -2.70 5.80 6.18
C LEU A 21 -3.26 4.45 6.62
N TYR A 22 -2.38 3.47 6.83
CA TYR A 22 -2.74 2.11 7.20
C TYR A 22 -2.81 1.87 8.72
N GLU A 23 -2.23 2.77 9.52
CA GLU A 23 -2.17 2.64 10.98
C GLU A 23 -3.58 2.58 11.59
N GLY A 24 -3.89 1.47 12.27
CA GLY A 24 -5.18 1.22 12.90
C GLY A 24 -6.38 0.97 11.96
N LYS A 25 -6.18 1.00 10.63
CA LYS A 25 -7.27 0.83 9.63
C LYS A 25 -7.18 -0.48 8.87
N PHE A 26 -6.02 -0.80 8.31
CA PHE A 26 -5.85 -1.97 7.47
C PHE A 26 -4.41 -2.49 7.52
N PRO A 27 -4.19 -3.81 7.72
CA PRO A 27 -2.84 -4.37 7.81
C PRO A 27 -2.04 -4.18 6.51
N ARG A 28 -0.84 -3.62 6.62
CA ARG A 28 0.03 -3.38 5.46
C ARG A 28 0.55 -4.66 4.83
N GLU A 29 0.68 -5.72 5.63
CA GLU A 29 1.09 -7.04 5.18
C GLU A 29 0.07 -7.59 4.18
N ILE A 30 -1.23 -7.44 4.47
CA ILE A 30 -2.29 -7.85 3.55
C ILE A 30 -2.25 -6.99 2.29
N ARG A 31 -2.07 -5.67 2.43
CA ARG A 31 -1.89 -4.75 1.29
C ARG A 31 -0.74 -5.18 0.37
N HIS A 32 0.37 -5.66 0.96
CA HIS A 32 1.57 -6.08 0.25
C HIS A 32 1.40 -7.44 -0.44
N TRP A 33 0.99 -8.47 0.30
CA TRP A 33 0.87 -9.84 -0.24
C TRP A 33 -0.24 -9.97 -1.28
N LEU A 34 -1.34 -9.23 -1.09
CA LEU A 34 -2.49 -9.28 -1.99
C LEU A 34 -2.55 -8.08 -2.93
N SER A 35 -1.43 -7.37 -3.16
CA SER A 35 -1.46 -6.10 -3.88
C SER A 35 -2.13 -6.19 -5.24
N ALA A 36 -1.83 -7.24 -6.01
CA ALA A 36 -2.43 -7.45 -7.33
C ALA A 36 -3.93 -7.80 -7.26
N CYS A 37 -4.35 -8.58 -6.26
CA CYS A 37 -5.75 -8.97 -6.09
C CYS A 37 -6.60 -7.81 -5.59
N ILE A 38 -6.10 -7.02 -4.64
CA ILE A 38 -6.76 -5.82 -4.15
C ILE A 38 -6.91 -4.82 -5.30
N GLU A 39 -5.85 -4.57 -6.07
CA GLU A 39 -5.89 -3.59 -7.16
C GLU A 39 -6.72 -4.03 -8.37
N SER A 40 -7.15 -5.30 -8.42
CA SER A 40 -8.03 -5.80 -9.48
C SER A 40 -9.52 -5.79 -9.11
N GLN A 41 -9.90 -5.39 -7.90
CA GLN A 41 -11.31 -5.28 -7.51
C GLN A 41 -11.88 -3.89 -7.82
N ASP A 42 -13.19 -3.83 -7.99
CA ASP A 42 -13.98 -2.59 -8.05
C ASP A 42 -14.48 -2.26 -6.63
N TRP A 43 -13.69 -1.48 -5.89
CA TRP A 43 -13.92 -1.09 -4.48
C TRP A 43 -14.78 0.17 -4.36
#